data_AF-A0A2J7VDJ6-F1
#
_entry.id   AF-A0A2J7VDJ6-F1
#
_cell.length_a   1.000
_cell.length_b   1.000
_cell.length_c   1.000
_cell.angle_alpha   90.00
_cell.angle_beta   90.00
_cell.angle_gamma   90.00
#
_symmetry.space_group_name_H-M   'P 1'
#
loop_
_entity.id
_entity.type
_entity.pdbx_description
1 polymer ?
#
loop_
_entity_poly.entity_id
_entity_poly.type
_entity_poly.pdbx_seq_one_letter_code
_entity_poly.pdbx_strand_id
1 'polypeptide(L)'
;MNSMLHSDRPLPPPIVYHGTGATFGSFAQNERGIFFAEHYNAAASYQRIRKDAAPRVIAASLEIHNPWTIVRYGLDVPYSQQLDQSAVALKARGFDGIYMPNERVWVAFEPEQISILDHAVTPTCFAGHLQAAVDEAEVGWHFEEGGCWGMALALRSALVHGSEIVVRDDFVHAYVRAGGRTFDWQGEADFPGGRIVTRDQLVKEALANGCSQEQLEADTERADQIIERARQLYLIGDSASETEITTAEASALRG
;
A
#
# COMPACT_ATOMS: atom_id res chain seq x y z
N MET A 1 18.13 -35.25 19.71
CA MET A 1 18.57 -33.90 19.27
C MET A 1 18.32 -33.81 17.78
N ASN A 2 17.14 -33.34 17.39
CA ASN A 2 16.82 -33.10 15.98
C ASN A 2 16.81 -31.59 15.75
N SER A 3 17.75 -31.16 14.92
CA SER A 3 17.86 -29.82 14.36
C SER A 3 16.66 -29.54 13.45
N MET A 4 15.65 -28.85 13.98
CA MET A 4 14.66 -28.11 13.19
C MET A 4 14.93 -26.61 13.39
N LEU A 5 16.00 -26.10 12.81
CA LEU A 5 16.26 -24.68 12.71
C LEU A 5 16.29 -24.35 11.22
N HIS A 6 15.18 -23.80 10.75
CA HIS A 6 14.97 -22.79 9.70
C HIS A 6 13.45 -22.77 9.48
N SER A 7 12.71 -22.31 10.50
CA SER A 7 11.33 -21.86 10.30
C SER A 7 11.41 -20.63 9.39
N ASP A 8 10.76 -20.63 8.24
CA ASP A 8 10.58 -19.43 7.41
C ASP A 8 9.83 -18.38 8.23
N ARG A 9 10.60 -17.53 8.90
CA ARG A 9 10.03 -16.38 9.61
C ARG A 9 9.60 -15.38 8.55
N PRO A 10 8.43 -14.75 8.70
CA PRO A 10 8.03 -13.71 7.77
C PRO A 10 9.08 -12.60 7.79
N LEU A 11 9.39 -12.06 6.63
CA LEU A 11 10.20 -10.86 6.48
C LEU A 11 9.30 -9.70 6.05
N PRO A 12 9.60 -8.46 6.45
CA PRO A 12 8.90 -7.30 5.94
C PRO A 12 8.95 -7.26 4.41
N PRO A 13 7.90 -6.80 3.72
CA PRO A 13 8.00 -6.47 2.32
C PRO A 13 9.04 -5.35 2.11
N PRO A 14 9.58 -5.18 0.88
CA PRO A 14 10.59 -4.18 0.59
C PRO A 14 10.19 -2.75 0.97
N ILE A 15 8.87 -2.47 0.95
CA ILE A 15 8.29 -1.17 1.30
C ILE A 15 7.11 -1.39 2.23
N VAL A 16 7.09 -0.59 3.29
CA VAL A 16 5.97 -0.45 4.22
C VAL A 16 5.67 1.04 4.45
N TYR A 17 4.52 1.33 5.06
CA TYR A 17 3.98 2.68 5.16
C TYR A 17 3.65 3.09 6.59
N HIS A 18 4.02 4.31 6.97
CA HIS A 18 3.69 4.90 8.26
C HIS A 18 2.81 6.15 8.09
N GLY A 19 1.59 6.10 8.60
CA GLY A 19 0.69 7.25 8.63
C GLY A 19 0.99 8.18 9.80
N THR A 20 1.22 9.46 9.53
CA THR A 20 1.53 10.46 10.56
C THR A 20 0.96 11.83 10.20
N GLY A 21 0.85 12.72 11.19
CA GLY A 21 0.57 14.14 10.96
C GLY A 21 1.74 15.07 11.32
N ALA A 22 2.83 14.51 11.86
CA ALA A 22 4.02 15.27 12.21
C ALA A 22 4.97 15.33 11.01
N THR A 23 5.88 16.30 10.98
CA THR A 23 7.01 16.35 10.05
C THR A 23 8.29 16.08 10.82
N PHE A 24 9.15 15.19 10.32
CA PHE A 24 10.41 14.81 10.95
C PHE A 24 11.35 14.17 9.92
N GLY A 25 12.66 14.26 10.20
CA GLY A 25 13.72 13.64 9.40
C GLY A 25 14.08 12.21 9.83
N SER A 26 13.76 11.82 11.06
CA SER A 26 13.99 10.47 11.56
C SER A 26 12.93 10.07 12.58
N PHE A 27 12.69 8.77 12.72
CA PHE A 27 11.84 8.27 13.79
C PHE A 27 12.53 8.42 15.15
N ALA A 28 11.73 8.61 16.20
CA ALA A 28 12.19 8.62 17.57
C ALA A 28 11.78 7.33 18.28
N GLN A 29 12.51 6.97 19.33
CA GLN A 29 12.19 5.80 20.16
C GLN A 29 10.74 5.86 20.65
N ASN A 30 10.05 4.72 20.61
CA ASN A 30 8.69 4.58 21.11
C ASN A 30 8.55 3.27 21.90
N GLU A 31 8.10 3.35 23.15
CA GLU A 31 7.93 2.17 24.03
C GLU A 31 6.94 1.14 23.47
N ARG A 32 6.01 1.57 22.62
CA ARG A 32 5.05 0.68 21.94
C ARG A 32 5.57 0.12 20.62
N GLY A 33 6.76 0.51 20.21
CA GLY A 33 7.29 0.30 18.86
C GLY A 33 6.70 1.28 17.83
N ILE A 34 7.22 1.19 16.62
CA ILE A 34 6.88 2.07 15.50
C ILE A 34 6.14 1.23 14.46
N PHE A 35 4.90 1.61 14.18
CA PHE A 35 3.95 0.81 13.39
C PHE A 35 4.01 1.17 11.91
N PHE A 36 4.00 0.14 11.08
CA PHE A 36 3.97 0.26 9.62
C PHE A 36 2.92 -0.69 9.04
N ALA A 37 2.13 -0.21 8.09
CA ALA A 37 1.22 -1.04 7.31
C ALA A 37 1.88 -1.48 6.01
N GLU A 38 1.56 -2.67 5.52
CA GLU A 38 2.04 -3.12 4.20
C GLU A 38 1.43 -2.32 3.04
N HIS A 39 0.28 -1.68 3.26
CA HIS A 39 -0.47 -0.95 2.24
C HIS A 39 -0.60 0.54 2.54
N TYR A 40 -0.50 1.35 1.50
CA TYR A 40 -0.59 2.81 1.61
C TYR A 40 -1.93 3.25 2.21
N ASN A 41 -3.04 2.71 1.70
CA ASN A 41 -4.38 3.10 2.15
C ASN A 41 -4.64 2.76 3.62
N ALA A 42 -4.09 1.65 4.12
CA ALA A 42 -4.15 1.29 5.53
C ALA A 42 -3.41 2.33 6.38
N ALA A 43 -2.19 2.70 6.01
CA ALA A 43 -1.43 3.77 6.68
C ALA A 43 -2.15 5.12 6.64
N ALA A 44 -2.70 5.51 5.48
CA ALA A 44 -3.43 6.77 5.31
C ALA A 44 -4.69 6.83 6.21
N SER A 45 -5.37 5.71 6.42
CA SER A 45 -6.59 5.66 7.24
C SER A 45 -6.34 5.99 8.72
N TYR A 46 -5.17 5.62 9.28
CA TYR A 46 -4.83 5.90 10.67
C TYR A 46 -4.71 7.39 10.99
N GLN A 47 -4.33 8.21 10.01
CA GLN A 47 -4.29 9.67 10.16
C GLN A 47 -5.70 10.28 10.07
N ARG A 48 -6.55 9.78 9.16
CA ARG A 48 -7.89 10.34 8.90
C ARG A 48 -8.79 10.32 10.13
N ILE A 49 -8.62 9.34 11.02
CA ILE A 49 -9.38 9.23 12.28
C ILE A 49 -9.02 10.35 13.27
N ARG A 50 -7.84 10.98 13.13
CA ARG A 50 -7.30 11.89 14.15
C ARG A 50 -7.31 13.38 13.76
N LYS A 51 -7.43 13.77 12.48
CA LYS A 51 -7.39 15.20 12.04
C LYS A 51 -8.06 15.43 10.68
N ASP A 52 -8.67 16.62 10.48
CA ASP A 52 -9.25 17.13 9.21
C ASP A 52 -8.22 17.49 8.11
N ALA A 53 -6.96 17.10 8.26
CA ALA A 53 -5.90 17.40 7.29
C ALA A 53 -5.65 16.20 6.37
N ALA A 54 -5.16 16.46 5.15
CA ALA A 54 -4.74 15.40 4.24
C ALA A 54 -3.73 14.45 4.92
N PRO A 55 -3.87 13.13 4.76
CA PRO A 55 -2.98 12.17 5.40
C PRO A 55 -1.57 12.30 4.86
N ARG A 56 -0.58 12.45 5.77
CA ARG A 56 0.84 12.31 5.43
C ARG A 56 1.24 10.85 5.67
N VAL A 57 1.81 10.23 4.64
CA VAL A 57 2.27 8.85 4.66
C VAL A 57 3.76 8.83 4.32
N ILE A 58 4.53 8.15 5.15
CA ILE A 58 5.96 7.88 4.92
C ILE A 58 6.11 6.49 4.32
N ALA A 59 6.94 6.33 3.30
CA ALA A 59 7.42 5.01 2.84
C ALA A 59 8.77 4.70 3.49
N ALA A 60 8.95 3.45 3.91
CA ALA A 60 10.18 2.99 4.53
C ALA A 60 10.45 1.51 4.20
N SER A 61 11.71 1.08 4.34
CA SER A 61 12.09 -0.32 4.47
C SER A 61 12.45 -0.63 5.93
N LEU A 62 12.29 -1.90 6.32
CA LEU A 62 12.51 -2.37 7.69
C LEU A 62 13.58 -3.47 7.76
N GLU A 63 14.52 -3.32 8.67
CA GLU A 63 15.51 -4.34 9.04
C GLU A 63 15.00 -5.17 10.23
N ILE A 64 14.06 -6.08 9.94
CA ILE A 64 13.49 -7.03 10.90
C ILE A 64 13.75 -8.45 10.37
N HIS A 65 14.46 -9.26 11.15
CA HIS A 65 14.92 -10.59 10.76
C HIS A 65 14.36 -11.70 11.66
N ASN A 66 13.94 -11.36 12.88
CA ASN A 66 13.36 -12.26 13.86
C ASN A 66 12.09 -11.64 14.49
N PRO A 67 10.99 -11.52 13.72
CA PRO A 67 9.76 -10.99 14.25
C PRO A 67 9.04 -12.00 15.16
N TRP A 68 8.40 -11.49 16.19
CA TRP A 68 7.32 -12.20 16.86
C TRP A 68 6.02 -12.07 16.05
N THR A 69 5.37 -13.18 15.72
CA THR A 69 4.02 -13.14 15.13
C THR A 69 3.00 -13.01 16.25
N ILE A 70 2.18 -11.95 16.22
CA ILE A 70 1.24 -11.65 17.31
C ILE A 70 0.23 -12.80 17.49
N VAL A 71 -0.02 -13.16 18.75
CA VAL A 71 -1.03 -14.13 19.14
C VAL A 71 -2.24 -13.36 19.67
N ARG A 72 -3.39 -13.56 19.03
CA ARG A 72 -4.67 -13.04 19.51
C ARG A 72 -5.34 -14.10 20.38
N TYR A 73 -5.57 -13.78 21.64
CA TYR A 73 -6.27 -14.65 22.58
C TYR A 73 -7.79 -14.52 22.42
N GLY A 74 -8.51 -15.63 22.59
CA GLY A 74 -9.97 -15.63 22.70
C GLY A 74 -10.44 -14.89 23.95
N LEU A 75 -11.69 -14.44 23.95
CA LEU A 75 -12.31 -13.73 25.09
C LEU A 75 -12.38 -14.59 26.37
N ASP A 76 -12.27 -15.90 26.22
CA ASP A 76 -12.31 -16.92 27.27
C ASP A 76 -10.95 -17.16 27.94
N VAL A 77 -9.86 -16.63 27.41
CA VAL A 77 -8.51 -16.79 27.98
C VAL A 77 -8.27 -15.72 29.05
N PRO A 78 -8.09 -16.10 30.33
CA PRO A 78 -7.82 -15.15 31.40
C PRO A 78 -6.58 -14.31 31.13
N TYR A 79 -6.62 -13.01 31.45
CA TYR A 79 -5.49 -12.09 31.23
C TYR A 79 -4.18 -12.58 31.88
N SER A 80 -4.25 -13.22 33.04
CA SER A 80 -3.08 -13.80 33.74
C SER A 80 -2.40 -14.95 32.99
N GLN A 81 -3.06 -15.54 31.98
CA GLN A 81 -2.53 -16.59 31.12
C GLN A 81 -2.06 -16.04 29.77
N GLN A 82 -2.28 -14.75 29.51
CA GLN A 82 -1.85 -14.11 28.27
C GLN A 82 -0.36 -13.74 28.38
N LEU A 83 0.37 -13.95 27.29
CA LEU A 83 1.74 -13.55 27.18
C LEU A 83 1.83 -12.02 27.07
N ASP A 84 2.79 -11.40 27.76
CA ASP A 84 3.17 -10.02 27.49
C ASP A 84 3.83 -9.95 26.10
N GLN A 85 3.11 -9.31 25.17
CA GLN A 85 3.51 -9.11 23.79
C GLN A 85 3.87 -7.64 23.52
N SER A 86 4.19 -6.86 24.56
CA SER A 86 4.73 -5.51 24.39
C SER A 86 6.10 -5.55 23.70
N ALA A 87 6.43 -4.47 22.98
CA ALA A 87 7.72 -4.34 22.28
C ALA A 87 8.90 -4.55 23.25
N VAL A 88 8.82 -3.98 24.45
CA VAL A 88 9.85 -4.12 25.50
C VAL A 88 10.02 -5.59 25.93
N ALA A 89 8.93 -6.29 26.22
CA ALA A 89 8.99 -7.69 26.65
C ALA A 89 9.49 -8.62 25.54
N LEU A 90 9.07 -8.40 24.30
CA LEU A 90 9.50 -9.20 23.15
C LEU A 90 10.96 -8.94 22.77
N LYS A 91 11.42 -7.68 22.83
CA LYS A 91 12.84 -7.32 22.67
C LYS A 91 13.71 -8.02 23.71
N ALA A 92 13.29 -8.02 24.99
CA ALA A 92 14.00 -8.73 26.06
C ALA A 92 14.08 -10.26 25.84
N ARG A 93 13.21 -10.82 24.99
CA ARG A 93 13.18 -12.23 24.61
C ARG A 93 13.95 -12.53 23.31
N GLY A 94 14.60 -11.52 22.73
CA GLY A 94 15.46 -11.67 21.54
C GLY A 94 14.74 -11.53 20.20
N PHE A 95 13.48 -11.07 20.18
CA PHE A 95 12.82 -10.67 18.93
C PHE A 95 13.25 -9.25 18.54
N ASP A 96 13.23 -8.95 17.25
CA ASP A 96 13.60 -7.63 16.70
C ASP A 96 12.40 -6.91 16.06
N GLY A 97 11.20 -7.47 16.12
CA GLY A 97 9.99 -6.80 15.68
C GLY A 97 8.73 -7.59 15.99
N ILE A 98 7.58 -7.06 15.58
CA ILE A 98 6.29 -7.77 15.62
C ILE A 98 5.70 -7.78 14.21
N TYR A 99 5.15 -8.91 13.82
CA TYR A 99 4.28 -9.04 12.66
C TYR A 99 2.84 -9.36 13.10
N MET A 100 1.88 -8.61 12.57
CA MET A 100 0.45 -8.79 12.79
C MET A 100 -0.20 -9.23 11.47
N PRO A 101 -0.35 -10.54 11.20
CA PRO A 101 -0.72 -11.04 9.88
C PRO A 101 -2.13 -10.62 9.44
N ASN A 102 -3.08 -10.55 10.38
CA ASN A 102 -4.46 -10.18 10.05
C ASN A 102 -4.58 -8.70 9.65
N GLU A 103 -3.79 -7.83 10.29
CA GLU A 103 -3.76 -6.40 9.99
C GLU A 103 -2.76 -6.04 8.91
N ARG A 104 -1.87 -6.97 8.55
CA ARG A 104 -0.71 -6.74 7.68
C ARG A 104 0.11 -5.54 8.17
N VAL A 105 0.43 -5.59 9.47
CA VAL A 105 1.15 -4.55 10.19
C VAL A 105 2.46 -5.10 10.74
N TRP A 106 3.51 -4.32 10.56
CA TRP A 106 4.84 -4.53 11.11
C TRP A 106 5.12 -3.51 12.21
N VAL A 107 5.82 -3.93 13.26
CA VAL A 107 6.27 -3.04 14.33
C VAL A 107 7.77 -3.18 14.48
N ALA A 108 8.50 -2.11 14.17
CA ALA A 108 9.92 -1.98 14.51
C ALA A 108 10.06 -1.58 15.97
N PHE A 109 11.05 -2.13 16.67
CA PHE A 109 11.32 -1.79 18.06
C PHE A 109 12.18 -0.54 18.19
N GLU A 110 13.13 -0.35 17.26
CA GLU A 110 14.11 0.72 17.31
C GLU A 110 14.10 1.54 16.00
N PRO A 111 14.33 2.87 16.07
CA PRO A 111 14.45 3.73 14.90
C PRO A 111 15.52 3.29 13.89
N GLU A 112 16.61 2.70 14.37
CA GLU A 112 17.74 2.27 13.54
C GLU A 112 17.37 1.14 12.57
N GLN A 113 16.26 0.45 12.81
CA GLN A 113 15.74 -0.58 11.91
C GLN A 113 15.01 -0.01 10.69
N ILE A 114 14.87 1.32 10.60
CA ILE A 114 13.98 1.97 9.65
C ILE A 114 14.79 2.86 8.72
N SER A 115 14.75 2.53 7.43
CA SER A 115 15.26 3.41 6.38
C SER A 115 14.09 4.10 5.69
N ILE A 116 14.01 5.43 5.80
CA ILE A 116 12.97 6.23 5.12
C ILE A 116 13.31 6.31 3.63
N LEU A 117 12.36 5.93 2.78
CA LEU A 117 12.46 6.02 1.32
C LEU A 117 11.82 7.31 0.79
N ASP A 118 10.69 7.70 1.37
CA ASP A 118 10.00 8.96 1.04
C ASP A 118 9.31 9.50 2.29
N HIS A 119 9.61 10.76 2.64
CA HIS A 119 9.02 11.44 3.78
C HIS A 119 7.55 11.84 3.59
N ALA A 120 7.04 11.91 2.37
CA ALA A 120 5.66 12.33 2.09
C ALA A 120 5.20 11.77 0.74
N VAL A 121 4.86 10.48 0.73
CA VAL A 121 4.39 9.79 -0.48
C VAL A 121 3.18 10.52 -1.05
N THR A 122 3.32 10.98 -2.30
CA THR A 122 2.21 11.62 -3.01
C THR A 122 1.12 10.59 -3.29
N PRO A 123 -0.15 10.84 -2.94
CA PRO A 123 -1.23 9.84 -3.10
C PRO A 123 -1.32 9.27 -4.51
N THR A 124 -1.08 10.10 -5.54
CA THR A 124 -1.19 9.75 -6.96
C THR A 124 0.12 9.31 -7.62
N CYS A 125 1.21 9.11 -6.87
CA CYS A 125 2.52 8.79 -7.48
C CYS A 125 2.54 7.50 -8.31
N PHE A 126 1.61 6.58 -8.00
CA PHE A 126 1.43 5.33 -8.72
C PHE A 126 0.93 5.51 -10.16
N ALA A 127 0.24 6.62 -10.47
CA ALA A 127 -0.50 6.76 -11.73
C ALA A 127 0.39 6.64 -12.97
N GLY A 128 1.62 7.17 -12.93
CA GLY A 128 2.57 7.08 -14.03
C GLY A 128 3.20 5.68 -14.21
N HIS A 129 2.98 4.77 -13.26
CA HIS A 129 3.56 3.42 -13.25
C HIS A 129 2.48 2.31 -13.35
N LEU A 130 1.21 2.69 -13.55
CA LEU A 130 0.10 1.73 -13.62
C LEU A 130 0.25 0.78 -14.81
N GLN A 131 0.51 1.31 -16.01
CA GLN A 131 0.78 0.49 -17.19
C GLN A 131 1.87 -0.57 -16.92
N ALA A 132 3.01 -0.16 -16.36
CA ALA A 132 4.11 -1.07 -16.07
C ALA A 132 3.72 -2.17 -15.07
N ALA A 133 2.98 -1.83 -14.02
CA ALA A 133 2.50 -2.81 -13.05
C ALA A 133 1.46 -3.77 -13.65
N VAL A 134 0.61 -3.29 -14.57
CA VAL A 134 -0.35 -4.13 -15.29
C VAL A 134 0.35 -5.05 -16.28
N ASP A 135 1.40 -4.57 -16.95
CA ASP A 135 2.23 -5.36 -17.86
C ASP A 135 2.97 -6.47 -17.09
N GLU A 136 3.55 -6.17 -15.93
CA GLU A 136 4.15 -7.18 -15.04
C GLU A 136 3.14 -8.25 -14.59
N ALA A 137 1.87 -7.88 -14.43
CA ALA A 137 0.80 -8.78 -14.02
C ALA A 137 0.09 -9.50 -15.19
N GLU A 138 0.47 -9.20 -16.44
CA GLU A 138 -0.07 -9.75 -17.69
C GLU A 138 -1.60 -9.66 -17.81
N VAL A 139 -2.19 -8.51 -17.43
CA VAL A 139 -3.65 -8.32 -17.37
C VAL A 139 -4.23 -7.10 -18.05
N GLY A 140 -3.46 -6.45 -18.94
CA GLY A 140 -3.94 -5.28 -19.68
C GLY A 140 -5.28 -5.52 -20.38
N TRP A 141 -5.40 -6.62 -21.13
CA TRP A 141 -6.66 -6.94 -21.84
C TRP A 141 -7.83 -7.20 -20.89
N HIS A 142 -7.57 -7.84 -19.74
CA HIS A 142 -8.61 -8.09 -18.75
C HIS A 142 -9.19 -6.78 -18.23
N PHE A 143 -8.34 -5.81 -17.88
CA PHE A 143 -8.78 -4.51 -17.36
C PHE A 143 -9.27 -3.53 -18.43
N GLU A 144 -9.01 -3.80 -19.72
CA GLU A 144 -9.64 -3.07 -20.84
C GLU A 144 -11.13 -3.40 -20.97
N GLU A 145 -11.53 -4.63 -20.64
CA GLU A 145 -12.91 -5.12 -20.82
C GLU A 145 -13.53 -5.52 -19.47
N GLY A 146 -13.43 -6.79 -19.08
CA GLY A 146 -14.20 -7.36 -17.97
C GLY A 146 -13.80 -6.85 -16.58
N GLY A 147 -12.51 -6.56 -16.38
CA GLY A 147 -11.96 -6.12 -15.10
C GLY A 147 -12.04 -4.60 -14.86
N CYS A 148 -12.43 -3.80 -15.86
CA CYS A 148 -12.42 -2.34 -15.75
C CYS A 148 -13.27 -1.83 -14.57
N TRP A 149 -14.32 -2.56 -14.20
CA TRP A 149 -15.19 -2.27 -13.06
C TRP A 149 -14.45 -2.33 -11.73
N GLY A 150 -13.70 -3.42 -11.51
CA GLY A 150 -12.90 -3.62 -10.32
C GLY A 150 -11.76 -2.61 -10.24
N MET A 151 -11.12 -2.33 -11.38
CA MET A 151 -10.11 -1.28 -11.49
C MET A 151 -10.66 0.09 -11.12
N ALA A 152 -11.83 0.49 -11.62
CA ALA A 152 -12.44 1.77 -11.28
C ALA A 152 -12.78 1.87 -9.79
N LEU A 153 -13.21 0.78 -9.15
CA LEU A 153 -13.44 0.75 -7.70
C LEU A 153 -12.14 0.95 -6.91
N ALA A 154 -11.06 0.27 -7.31
CA ALA A 154 -9.75 0.36 -6.68
C ALA A 154 -9.13 1.76 -6.88
N LEU A 155 -9.13 2.29 -8.11
CA LEU A 155 -8.66 3.64 -8.43
C LEU A 155 -9.39 4.72 -7.62
N ARG A 156 -10.71 4.62 -7.48
CA ARG A 156 -11.50 5.56 -6.68
C ARG A 156 -11.08 5.53 -5.21
N SER A 157 -10.71 4.36 -4.69
CA SER A 157 -10.19 4.23 -3.33
C SER A 157 -8.82 4.91 -3.19
N ALA A 158 -7.94 4.72 -4.19
CA ALA A 158 -6.57 5.22 -4.18
C ALA A 158 -6.43 6.73 -4.48
N LEU A 159 -7.28 7.30 -5.34
CA LEU A 159 -7.21 8.70 -5.80
C LEU A 159 -7.88 9.72 -4.86
N VAL A 160 -8.21 9.32 -3.62
CA VAL A 160 -8.73 10.12 -2.50
C VAL A 160 -10.13 10.77 -2.69
N HIS A 161 -10.61 11.42 -1.62
CA HIS A 161 -11.96 12.00 -1.53
C HIS A 161 -12.21 13.07 -2.61
N GLY A 162 -13.35 12.95 -3.28
CA GLY A 162 -13.75 13.82 -4.39
C GLY A 162 -13.52 13.18 -5.76
N SER A 163 -12.91 11.99 -5.84
CA SER A 163 -12.83 11.27 -7.10
C SER A 163 -14.19 10.70 -7.53
N GLU A 164 -14.49 10.81 -8.82
CA GLU A 164 -15.77 10.41 -9.42
C GLU A 164 -15.57 9.21 -10.34
N ILE A 165 -16.45 8.20 -10.24
CA ILE A 165 -16.44 7.10 -11.21
C ILE A 165 -17.14 7.59 -12.47
N VAL A 166 -16.57 7.32 -13.63
CA VAL A 166 -17.11 7.69 -14.93
C VAL A 166 -17.27 6.44 -15.78
N VAL A 167 -18.45 6.24 -16.35
CA VAL A 167 -18.70 5.14 -17.28
C VAL A 167 -18.92 5.71 -18.67
N ARG A 168 -18.28 5.11 -19.67
CA ARG A 168 -18.43 5.49 -21.07
C ARG A 168 -19.76 4.94 -21.62
N ASP A 169 -20.47 5.76 -22.38
CA ASP A 169 -21.83 5.42 -22.83
C ASP A 169 -21.86 4.47 -24.05
N ASP A 170 -20.88 4.57 -24.94
CA ASP A 170 -20.84 3.82 -26.21
C ASP A 170 -19.99 2.53 -26.15
N PHE A 171 -19.22 2.37 -25.09
CA PHE A 171 -18.33 1.23 -24.89
C PHE A 171 -18.19 0.97 -23.40
N VAL A 172 -18.28 -0.30 -23.02
CA VAL A 172 -18.37 -0.74 -21.63
C VAL A 172 -16.97 -0.65 -20.99
N HIS A 173 -16.59 0.55 -20.55
CA HIS A 173 -15.36 0.81 -19.82
C HIS A 173 -15.60 1.84 -18.72
N ALA A 174 -14.89 1.69 -17.61
CA ALA A 174 -15.00 2.54 -16.44
C ALA A 174 -13.69 3.25 -16.13
N TYR A 175 -13.80 4.54 -15.81
CA TYR A 175 -12.71 5.44 -15.49
C TYR A 175 -12.93 6.06 -14.11
N VAL A 176 -11.89 6.71 -13.59
CA VAL A 176 -12.00 7.57 -12.40
C VAL A 176 -11.49 8.97 -12.73
N ARG A 177 -12.25 9.99 -12.34
CA ARG A 177 -11.82 11.40 -12.42
C ARG A 177 -11.35 11.90 -11.07
N ALA A 178 -10.19 12.54 -11.04
CA ALA A 178 -9.67 13.21 -9.86
C ALA A 178 -8.83 14.41 -10.27
N GLY A 179 -9.03 15.57 -9.64
CA GLY A 179 -8.21 16.76 -9.88
C GLY A 179 -8.20 17.26 -11.34
N GLY A 180 -9.30 17.07 -12.08
CA GLY A 180 -9.42 17.47 -13.49
C GLY A 180 -8.77 16.50 -14.49
N ARG A 181 -8.28 15.34 -14.01
CA ARG A 181 -7.67 14.28 -14.82
C ARG A 181 -8.55 13.04 -14.82
N THR A 182 -8.46 12.24 -15.87
CA THR A 182 -9.16 10.95 -16.00
C THR A 182 -8.14 9.82 -15.93
N PHE A 183 -8.49 8.73 -15.25
CA PHE A 183 -7.62 7.58 -15.02
C PHE A 183 -8.33 6.27 -15.35
N ASP A 184 -7.56 5.32 -15.88
CA ASP A 184 -7.94 3.91 -16.06
C ASP A 184 -6.78 2.99 -15.64
N TRP A 185 -6.80 1.74 -16.12
CA TRP A 185 -5.79 0.73 -15.82
C TRP A 185 -4.39 1.07 -16.33
N GLN A 186 -4.24 1.96 -17.32
CA GLN A 186 -2.95 2.37 -17.87
C GLN A 186 -2.33 3.51 -17.07
N GLY A 187 -3.14 4.28 -16.36
CA GLY A 187 -2.73 5.53 -15.73
C GLY A 187 -3.65 6.68 -16.12
N GLU A 188 -3.06 7.82 -16.48
CA GLU A 188 -3.82 8.95 -16.99
C GLU A 188 -4.29 8.70 -18.43
N ALA A 189 -5.59 8.90 -18.66
CA ALA A 189 -6.24 8.66 -19.94
C ALA A 189 -6.75 9.97 -20.56
N ASP A 190 -6.61 10.12 -21.87
CA ASP A 190 -7.18 11.22 -22.64
C ASP A 190 -8.67 10.95 -22.97
N PHE A 191 -9.50 10.94 -21.92
CA PHE A 191 -10.94 10.72 -22.05
C PHE A 191 -11.78 11.77 -21.27
N PRO A 192 -12.39 12.72 -21.98
CA PRO A 192 -13.24 13.75 -21.37
C PRO A 192 -14.73 13.38 -21.28
N GLY A 193 -15.16 12.26 -21.88
CA GLY A 193 -16.59 11.91 -22.08
C GLY A 193 -17.21 11.03 -20.98
N GLY A 194 -18.40 10.49 -21.22
CA GLY A 194 -19.09 9.58 -20.31
C GLY A 194 -19.78 10.26 -19.12
N ARG A 195 -20.51 9.45 -18.35
CA ARG A 195 -21.38 9.89 -17.26
C ARG A 195 -20.82 9.51 -15.90
N ILE A 196 -21.02 10.40 -14.93
CA ILE A 196 -20.63 10.16 -13.53
C ILE A 196 -21.63 9.20 -12.89
N VAL A 197 -21.11 8.20 -12.17
CA VAL A 197 -21.91 7.21 -11.45
C VAL A 197 -21.48 7.07 -10.00
N THR A 198 -22.42 6.67 -9.15
CA THR A 198 -22.11 6.23 -7.80
C THR A 198 -21.52 4.82 -7.79
N ARG A 199 -20.94 4.40 -6.65
CA ARG A 199 -20.49 3.02 -6.45
C ARG A 199 -21.60 2.01 -6.73
N ASP A 200 -22.78 2.25 -6.19
CA ASP A 200 -23.92 1.33 -6.33
C ASP A 200 -24.41 1.24 -7.77
N GLN A 201 -24.33 2.35 -8.52
CA GLN A 201 -24.63 2.36 -9.95
C GLN A 201 -23.58 1.57 -10.75
N LEU A 202 -22.29 1.77 -10.48
CA LEU A 202 -21.22 0.98 -11.11
C LEU A 202 -21.39 -0.52 -10.85
N VAL A 203 -21.67 -0.91 -9.61
CA VAL A 203 -21.92 -2.33 -9.26
C VAL A 203 -23.10 -2.88 -10.06
N LYS A 204 -24.22 -2.16 -10.13
CA LYS A 204 -25.38 -2.59 -10.91
C LYS A 204 -25.06 -2.74 -12.40
N GLU A 205 -24.24 -1.86 -12.95
CA GLU A 205 -23.83 -1.90 -14.35
C GLU A 205 -22.87 -3.05 -14.63
N ALA A 206 -21.91 -3.31 -13.75
CA ALA A 206 -21.03 -4.47 -13.84
C ALA A 206 -21.85 -5.78 -13.89
N LEU A 207 -22.81 -5.94 -12.97
CA LEU A 207 -23.71 -7.09 -12.94
C LEU A 207 -24.58 -7.19 -14.20
N ALA A 208 -25.10 -6.07 -14.69
CA ALA A 208 -25.90 -6.04 -15.92
C ALA A 208 -25.09 -6.41 -17.18
N ASN A 209 -23.76 -6.22 -17.13
CA ASN A 209 -22.83 -6.58 -18.20
C ASN A 209 -22.15 -7.94 -17.98
N GLY A 210 -22.68 -8.78 -17.07
CA GLY A 210 -22.26 -10.17 -16.93
C GLY A 210 -21.10 -10.42 -15.96
N CYS A 211 -20.59 -9.40 -15.27
CA CYS A 211 -19.65 -9.57 -14.17
C CYS A 211 -20.41 -10.13 -12.94
N SER A 212 -19.91 -11.17 -12.28
CA SER A 212 -20.49 -11.62 -11.01
C SER A 212 -20.01 -10.73 -9.85
N GLN A 213 -20.73 -10.75 -8.72
CA GLN A 213 -20.29 -10.05 -7.52
C GLN A 213 -18.91 -10.55 -7.05
N GLU A 214 -18.69 -11.87 -7.07
CA GLU A 214 -17.42 -12.50 -6.71
C GLU A 214 -16.29 -12.07 -7.64
N GLN A 215 -16.56 -11.98 -8.95
CA GLN A 215 -15.58 -11.52 -9.93
C GLN A 215 -15.25 -10.05 -9.73
N LEU A 216 -16.25 -9.20 -9.48
CA LEU A 216 -16.03 -7.78 -9.21
C LEU A 216 -15.15 -7.56 -7.97
N GLU A 217 -15.37 -8.36 -6.92
CA GLU A 217 -14.56 -8.32 -5.69
C GLU A 217 -13.12 -8.79 -5.97
N ALA A 218 -12.95 -9.91 -6.67
CA ALA A 218 -11.63 -10.41 -7.05
C ALA A 218 -10.85 -9.44 -7.96
N ASP A 219 -11.54 -8.81 -8.92
CA ASP A 219 -10.95 -7.82 -9.82
C ASP A 219 -10.57 -6.54 -9.07
N THR A 220 -11.37 -6.13 -8.08
CA THR A 220 -11.04 -5.00 -7.21
C THR A 220 -9.80 -5.30 -6.38
N GLU A 221 -9.72 -6.47 -5.74
CA GLU A 221 -8.56 -6.88 -4.95
C GLU A 221 -7.29 -6.97 -5.81
N ARG A 222 -7.41 -7.53 -7.02
CA ARG A 222 -6.29 -7.60 -7.96
C ARG A 222 -5.84 -6.21 -8.41
N ALA A 223 -6.78 -5.31 -8.68
CA ALA A 223 -6.47 -3.92 -9.02
C ALA A 223 -5.78 -3.18 -7.87
N ASP A 224 -6.20 -3.39 -6.62
CA ASP A 224 -5.53 -2.83 -5.44
C ASP A 224 -4.07 -3.31 -5.35
N GLN A 225 -3.81 -4.60 -5.60
CA GLN A 225 -2.44 -5.14 -5.63
C GLN A 225 -1.59 -4.50 -6.73
N ILE A 226 -2.17 -4.25 -7.91
CA ILE A 226 -1.49 -3.58 -9.04
C ILE A 226 -1.20 -2.12 -8.70
N ILE A 227 -2.14 -1.40 -8.08
CA ILE A 227 -1.93 -0.01 -7.64
C ILE A 227 -0.79 0.07 -6.61
N GLU A 228 -0.75 -0.85 -5.64
CA GLU A 228 0.35 -0.91 -4.68
C GLU A 228 1.68 -1.27 -5.36
N ARG A 229 1.67 -2.16 -6.35
CA ARG A 229 2.86 -2.47 -7.15
C ARG A 229 3.35 -1.25 -7.94
N ALA A 230 2.47 -0.51 -8.59
CA ALA A 230 2.79 0.73 -9.29
C ALA A 230 3.38 1.79 -8.34
N ARG A 231 2.89 1.86 -7.10
CA ARG A 231 3.47 2.70 -6.05
C ARG A 231 4.88 2.26 -5.67
N GLN A 232 5.13 0.96 -5.56
CA GLN A 232 6.47 0.45 -5.29
C GLN A 232 7.45 0.75 -6.44
N LEU A 233 7.01 0.61 -7.69
CA LEU A 233 7.83 0.97 -8.86
C LEU A 233 8.27 2.43 -8.82
N TYR A 234 7.37 3.35 -8.47
CA TYR A 234 7.70 4.76 -8.24
C TYR A 234 8.79 4.93 -7.16
N LEU A 235 8.57 4.33 -5.99
CA LEU A 235 9.47 4.50 -4.84
C LEU A 235 10.86 3.89 -5.08
N ILE A 236 10.94 2.78 -5.80
CA ILE A 236 12.21 2.10 -6.12
C ILE A 236 12.92 2.80 -7.28
N GLY A 237 12.17 3.24 -8.29
CA GLY A 237 12.69 3.93 -9.48
C GLY A 237 13.38 5.25 -9.15
N ASP A 238 12.79 6.07 -8.26
CA ASP A 238 13.42 7.32 -7.81
C ASP A 238 14.68 7.05 -6.97
N SER A 239 14.68 6.01 -6.14
CA SER A 239 15.85 5.61 -5.32
C SER A 239 17.07 5.20 -6.16
N ALA A 240 16.86 4.56 -7.31
CA ALA A 240 17.92 4.21 -8.23
C ALA A 240 18.53 5.44 -8.92
N SER A 241 17.70 6.43 -9.26
CA SER A 241 18.13 7.65 -9.93
C SER A 241 18.99 8.56 -9.03
N GLU A 242 18.70 8.66 -7.73
CA GLU A 242 19.53 9.41 -6.77
C GLU A 242 20.89 8.74 -6.51
N THR A 243 20.94 7.40 -6.55
CA THR A 243 22.18 6.63 -6.36
C THR A 243 23.13 6.77 -7.55
N GLU A 244 22.61 6.88 -8.77
CA GLU A 244 23.42 7.11 -9.98
C GLU A 244 23.97 8.55 -10.05
N ILE A 245 23.19 9.55 -9.62
CA ILE A 245 23.65 10.96 -9.60
C ILE A 245 24.79 11.13 -8.59
N THR A 246 24.65 10.56 -7.39
CA THR A 246 25.68 10.65 -6.34
C THR A 246 26.99 9.93 -6.71
N THR A 247 26.92 8.80 -7.43
CA THR A 247 28.12 8.13 -7.94
C THR A 247 28.76 8.86 -9.12
N ALA A 248 27.97 9.49 -10.00
CA ALA A 248 28.48 10.32 -11.10
C ALA A 248 29.19 11.58 -10.58
N GLU A 249 28.63 12.27 -9.58
CA GLU A 249 29.25 13.44 -8.95
C GLU A 249 30.53 13.09 -8.17
N ALA A 250 30.55 11.94 -7.49
CA ALA A 250 31.74 11.45 -6.80
C ALA A 250 32.89 11.07 -7.75
N SER A 251 32.58 10.61 -8.97
CA SER A 251 33.57 10.37 -10.03
C SER A 251 34.07 11.66 -10.67
N ALA A 252 33.20 12.67 -10.85
CA ALA A 252 33.56 13.96 -11.42
C ALA A 252 34.51 14.80 -10.53
N LEU A 253 34.46 14.60 -9.21
CA LEU A 253 35.36 15.25 -8.24
C LEU A 253 36.73 14.56 -8.10
N ARG A 254 36.96 13.43 -8.80
CA ARG A 254 38.21 12.65 -8.77
C ARG A 254 38.96 12.64 -10.12
N GLY A 255 38.45 13.34 -11.13
CA GLY A 255 39.13 13.58 -12.42
C GLY A 255 39.78 14.96 -12.46
#